data_AF-A0A2E5BTU6-F1
#
_entry.id   AF-A0A2E5BTU6-F1
#
_cell.length_a   1.000
_cell.length_b   1.000
_cell.length_c   1.000
_cell.angle_alpha   90.00
_cell.angle_beta   90.00
_cell.angle_gamma   90.00
#
_symmetry.space_group_name_H-M   'P 1'
#
loop_
_entity.id
_entity.type
_entity.pdbx_description
1 polymer ?
#
loop_
_entity_poly.entity_id
_entity_poly.type
_entity_poly.pdbx_seq_one_letter_code
_entity_poly.pdbx_strand_id
1 'polypeptide(L)'
;MFVSGIRLQAGERSEALGMASWSLLIAYLLHQFEEFGVDLYGNLNALPAYVNGQLAEQLSHTPIMLTEFSVYRINTLGIWVPFLLAIWAGHRFPWMGLAVAGLMLTNAAVHIGLAFMMREYNPGLATALLLFLPLSLRYFIVSNNKTDASWGAALIGIAFGLVTHAALPALTVRLSEPAWTAEMVLLLVALILSPVVGNLLYRLMARKA
;
A
#
# COMPACT_ATOMS: atom_id res chain seq x y z
N MET A 1 20.47 14.81 30.14
CA MET A 1 21.11 13.47 30.16
C MET A 1 21.32 13.06 28.72
N PHE A 2 22.58 13.01 28.28
CA PHE A 2 22.95 12.77 26.88
C PHE A 2 22.91 11.26 26.59
N VAL A 3 22.08 10.86 25.64
CA VAL A 3 22.19 9.58 24.95
C VAL A 3 22.35 9.91 23.46
N SER A 4 23.47 9.47 22.88
CA SER A 4 23.81 9.37 21.45
C SER A 4 24.23 10.57 20.59
N GLY A 5 24.26 11.83 21.05
CA GLY A 5 24.88 12.92 20.25
C GLY A 5 24.22 13.21 18.88
N ILE A 6 23.06 12.62 18.60
CA ILE A 6 22.23 12.99 17.44
C ILE A 6 21.42 14.21 17.85
N ARG A 7 21.76 15.37 17.30
CA ARG A 7 20.85 16.51 17.31
C ARG A 7 19.71 16.15 16.35
N LEU A 8 18.62 15.58 16.86
CA LEU A 8 17.35 15.53 16.14
C LEU A 8 16.85 16.97 16.00
N GLN A 9 17.40 17.72 15.06
CA GLN A 9 16.65 18.83 14.48
C GLN A 9 15.55 18.16 13.65
N ALA A 10 14.46 17.83 14.33
CA ALA A 10 13.20 17.53 13.68
C ALA A 10 12.75 18.81 13.00
N GLY A 11 13.26 19.06 11.79
CA GLY A 11 12.72 20.11 10.96
C GLY A 11 11.28 19.74 10.64
N GLU A 12 10.35 20.70 10.71
CA GLU A 12 8.92 20.52 10.45
C GLU A 12 8.61 19.66 9.21
N ARG A 13 9.49 19.68 8.20
CA ARG A 13 9.39 18.89 6.97
C ARG A 13 9.57 17.38 7.17
N SER A 14 10.50 16.94 8.02
CA SER A 14 10.74 15.51 8.26
C SER A 14 9.64 14.89 9.11
N GLU A 15 9.08 15.65 10.05
CA GLU A 15 7.96 15.18 10.87
C GLU A 15 6.69 15.06 10.03
N ALA A 16 6.41 16.02 9.14
CA ALA A 16 5.19 16.03 8.33
C ALA A 16 5.02 14.76 7.48
N LEU A 17 6.07 14.31 6.77
CA LEU A 17 5.99 13.08 5.99
C LEU A 17 5.94 11.81 6.84
N GLY A 18 6.71 11.75 7.93
CA GLY A 18 6.64 10.63 8.85
C GLY A 18 5.24 10.46 9.44
N MET A 19 4.64 11.55 9.91
CA MET A 19 3.27 11.58 10.45
C MET A 19 2.22 11.25 9.38
N ALA A 20 2.40 11.72 8.15
CA ALA A 20 1.53 11.37 7.04
C ALA A 20 1.62 9.86 6.75
N SER A 21 2.83 9.28 6.69
CA SER A 21 3.04 7.83 6.53
C SER A 21 2.45 7.01 7.68
N TRP A 22 2.54 7.49 8.92
CA TRP A 22 1.86 6.86 10.06
C TRP A 22 0.35 6.84 9.88
N SER A 23 -0.24 7.94 9.40
CA SER A 23 -1.68 8.02 9.13
C SER A 23 -2.09 7.01 8.06
N LEU A 24 -1.27 6.83 7.02
CA LEU A 24 -1.50 5.81 6.00
C LEU A 24 -1.45 4.39 6.60
N LEU A 25 -0.45 4.07 7.44
CA LEU A 25 -0.36 2.74 8.06
C LEU A 25 -1.56 2.46 8.96
N ILE A 26 -1.93 3.40 9.82
CA ILE A 26 -3.08 3.24 10.73
C ILE A 26 -4.37 3.02 9.93
N ALA A 27 -4.58 3.81 8.88
CA ALA A 27 -5.73 3.61 7.99
C ALA A 27 -5.70 2.23 7.34
N TYR A 28 -4.53 1.74 6.90
CA TYR A 28 -4.41 0.41 6.31
C TYR A 28 -4.75 -0.71 7.30
N LEU A 29 -4.32 -0.59 8.55
CA LEU A 29 -4.69 -1.56 9.59
C LEU A 29 -6.20 -1.57 9.86
N LEU A 30 -6.85 -0.40 9.84
CA LEU A 30 -8.31 -0.30 9.97
C LEU A 30 -9.04 -0.90 8.76
N HIS A 31 -8.50 -0.73 7.55
CA HIS A 31 -9.05 -1.33 6.34
C HIS A 31 -8.91 -2.86 6.33
N GLN A 32 -7.75 -3.39 6.71
CA GLN A 32 -7.56 -4.82 6.90
C GLN A 32 -8.48 -5.39 7.99
N PHE A 33 -8.79 -4.59 9.02
CA PHE A 33 -9.78 -4.98 10.02
C PHE A 33 -11.20 -5.03 9.43
N GLU A 34 -11.57 -4.12 8.52
CA GLU A 34 -12.85 -4.22 7.78
C GLU A 34 -12.89 -5.48 6.88
N GLU A 35 -11.81 -5.77 6.17
CA GLU A 35 -11.74 -6.88 5.22
C GLU A 35 -11.69 -8.26 5.89
N PHE A 36 -10.84 -8.42 6.92
CA PHE A 36 -10.49 -9.71 7.51
C PHE A 36 -10.94 -9.84 8.97
N GLY A 37 -11.38 -8.75 9.60
CA GLY A 37 -11.94 -8.73 10.95
C GLY A 37 -13.45 -8.73 10.91
N VAL A 38 -14.06 -7.56 10.82
CA VAL A 38 -15.51 -7.36 10.75
C VAL A 38 -15.87 -6.27 9.75
N ASP A 39 -16.74 -6.59 8.80
CA ASP A 39 -17.18 -5.64 7.77
C ASP A 39 -18.25 -4.65 8.29
N LEU A 40 -18.72 -3.75 7.43
CA LEU A 40 -19.73 -2.75 7.79
C LEU A 40 -21.07 -3.38 8.24
N TYR A 41 -21.36 -4.61 7.82
CA TYR A 41 -22.59 -5.33 8.14
C TYR A 41 -22.44 -6.29 9.33
N GLY A 42 -21.25 -6.36 9.94
CA GLY A 42 -20.98 -7.24 11.06
C GLY A 42 -20.53 -8.64 10.67
N ASN A 43 -20.26 -8.91 9.40
CA ASN A 43 -19.76 -10.21 8.94
C ASN A 43 -18.28 -10.35 9.29
N LEU A 44 -17.91 -11.49 9.86
CA LEU A 44 -16.52 -11.79 10.21
C LEU A 44 -15.75 -12.29 8.99
N ASN A 45 -14.52 -11.80 8.81
CA ASN A 45 -13.60 -12.22 7.75
C ASN A 45 -14.27 -12.27 6.36
N ALA A 46 -14.93 -11.17 5.98
CA ALA A 46 -15.85 -11.13 4.85
C ALA A 46 -15.17 -11.11 3.48
N LEU A 47 -13.97 -10.50 3.36
CA LEU A 47 -13.32 -10.35 2.06
C LEU A 47 -12.98 -11.69 1.39
N PRO A 48 -12.39 -12.70 2.07
CA PRO A 48 -12.15 -14.00 1.44
C PRO A 48 -13.40 -14.65 0.87
N ALA A 49 -14.55 -14.55 1.56
CA ALA A 49 -15.81 -15.09 1.08
C ALA A 49 -16.31 -14.34 -0.17
N TYR A 50 -16.24 -13.00 -0.14
CA TYR A 50 -16.60 -12.16 -1.29
C TYR A 50 -15.72 -12.46 -2.51
N VAL A 51 -14.40 -12.55 -2.31
CA VAL A 51 -13.44 -12.74 -3.41
C VAL A 51 -13.50 -14.16 -3.98
N ASN A 52 -13.42 -15.19 -3.13
CA ASN A 52 -13.36 -16.58 -3.60
C ASN A 52 -14.73 -17.11 -4.07
N GLY A 53 -15.82 -16.47 -3.69
CA GLY A 53 -17.17 -16.78 -4.16
C GLY A 53 -17.58 -15.86 -5.30
N GLN A 54 -18.17 -14.73 -4.93
CA GLN A 54 -18.86 -13.83 -5.86
C GLN A 54 -17.93 -13.25 -6.92
N LEU A 55 -16.75 -12.77 -6.54
CA LEU A 55 -15.84 -12.14 -7.48
C LEU A 55 -15.18 -13.18 -8.40
N ALA A 56 -14.78 -14.34 -7.88
CA ALA A 56 -14.17 -15.42 -8.67
C ALA A 56 -15.15 -15.98 -9.72
N GLU A 57 -16.44 -16.09 -9.38
CA GLU A 57 -17.48 -16.51 -10.35
C GLU A 57 -17.59 -15.53 -11.52
N GLN A 58 -17.54 -14.23 -11.23
CA GLN A 58 -17.68 -13.19 -12.24
C GLN A 58 -16.40 -12.91 -13.04
N LEU A 59 -15.23 -13.11 -12.44
CA LEU A 59 -13.92 -12.90 -13.05
C LEU A 59 -13.25 -14.20 -13.46
N SER A 60 -14.01 -15.23 -13.85
CA SER A 60 -13.61 -16.64 -14.08
C SER A 60 -12.29 -16.91 -14.84
N HIS A 61 -11.72 -15.92 -15.55
CA HIS A 61 -10.42 -16.00 -16.22
C HIS A 61 -9.23 -15.43 -15.43
N THR A 62 -9.48 -14.83 -14.26
CA THR A 62 -8.47 -14.21 -13.40
C THR A 62 -8.12 -15.17 -12.27
N PRO A 63 -6.88 -15.67 -12.18
CA PRO A 63 -6.48 -16.54 -11.08
C PRO A 63 -6.43 -15.72 -9.79
N ILE A 64 -7.41 -15.92 -8.92
CA ILE A 64 -7.49 -15.29 -7.60
C ILE A 64 -7.84 -16.33 -6.55
N MET A 65 -7.12 -16.32 -5.43
CA MET A 65 -7.41 -17.20 -4.30
C MET A 65 -6.90 -16.59 -3.01
N LEU A 66 -7.82 -16.21 -2.13
CA LEU A 66 -7.50 -15.73 -0.79
C LEU A 66 -7.53 -16.90 0.20
N THR A 67 -6.36 -17.44 0.50
CA THR A 67 -6.13 -18.35 1.63
C THR A 67 -5.58 -17.60 2.84
N GLU A 68 -5.67 -18.18 4.03
CA GLU A 68 -5.07 -17.63 5.26
C GLU A 68 -3.57 -17.32 5.06
N PHE A 69 -2.82 -18.20 4.38
CA PHE A 69 -1.41 -17.96 4.09
C PHE A 69 -1.19 -16.75 3.17
N SER A 70 -1.95 -16.66 2.08
CA SER A 70 -1.81 -15.55 1.13
C SER A 70 -2.15 -14.21 1.80
N VAL A 71 -3.25 -14.18 2.57
CA VAL A 71 -3.72 -13.01 3.33
C VAL A 71 -2.66 -12.59 4.35
N TYR A 72 -2.16 -13.53 5.16
CA TYR A 72 -1.12 -13.23 6.15
C TYR A 72 0.15 -12.67 5.50
N ARG A 73 0.66 -13.30 4.44
CA ARG A 73 1.90 -12.90 3.78
C ARG A 73 1.77 -11.55 3.06
N ILE A 74 0.67 -11.32 2.35
CA ILE A 74 0.42 -10.06 1.64
C ILE A 74 0.27 -8.93 2.66
N ASN A 75 -0.54 -9.11 3.70
CA ASN A 75 -0.77 -8.05 4.68
C ASN A 75 0.49 -7.72 5.48
N THR A 76 1.23 -8.71 5.95
CA THR A 76 2.42 -8.44 6.76
C THR A 76 3.62 -8.01 5.89
N LEU A 77 3.97 -8.77 4.87
CA LEU A 77 5.18 -8.53 4.08
C LEU A 77 4.94 -7.55 2.93
N GLY A 78 3.81 -7.67 2.24
CA GLY A 78 3.45 -6.83 1.09
C GLY A 78 2.93 -5.45 1.48
N ILE A 79 2.36 -5.28 2.68
CA ILE A 79 1.81 -4.01 3.15
C ILE A 79 2.56 -3.47 4.36
N TRP A 80 2.59 -4.17 5.51
CA TRP A 80 3.13 -3.56 6.73
C TRP A 80 4.61 -3.19 6.61
N VAL A 81 5.43 -4.07 6.05
CA VAL A 81 6.86 -3.78 5.86
C VAL A 81 7.09 -2.55 4.96
N PRO A 82 6.52 -2.42 3.75
CA PRO A 82 6.64 -1.19 2.94
C PRO A 82 6.19 0.08 3.66
N PHE A 83 5.10 0.03 4.42
CA PHE A 83 4.59 1.18 5.17
C PHE A 83 5.52 1.57 6.33
N LEU A 84 6.04 0.60 7.06
CA LEU A 84 7.05 0.83 8.10
C LEU A 84 8.35 1.39 7.50
N LEU A 85 8.76 0.92 6.33
CA LEU A 85 9.89 1.49 5.60
C LEU A 85 9.62 2.92 5.14
N ALA A 86 8.40 3.25 4.71
CA ALA A 86 8.01 4.61 4.37
C ALA A 86 8.06 5.56 5.57
N ILE A 87 7.63 5.09 6.75
CA ILE A 87 7.75 5.81 8.02
C ILE A 87 9.23 6.05 8.36
N TRP A 88 10.04 4.99 8.36
CA TRP A 88 11.47 5.06 8.66
C TRP A 88 12.22 5.98 7.67
N ALA A 89 11.87 5.91 6.39
CA ALA A 89 12.44 6.71 5.32
C ALA A 89 12.16 8.21 5.52
N GLY A 90 10.91 8.56 5.83
CA GLY A 90 10.45 9.95 5.94
C GLY A 90 10.91 10.80 4.75
N HIS A 91 11.44 11.99 5.02
CA HIS A 91 11.98 12.89 3.99
C HIS A 91 13.28 12.37 3.33
N ARG A 92 13.97 11.37 3.90
CA ARG A 92 15.23 10.86 3.33
C ARG A 92 14.96 10.05 2.06
N PHE A 93 13.83 9.36 1.98
CA PHE A 93 13.45 8.62 0.78
C PHE A 93 11.96 8.85 0.46
N PRO A 94 11.57 10.04 -0.06
CA PRO A 94 10.16 10.42 -0.25
C PRO A 94 9.40 9.45 -1.18
N TRP A 95 10.12 8.79 -2.08
CA TRP A 95 9.58 7.77 -2.98
C TRP A 95 8.97 6.56 -2.26
N MET A 96 9.45 6.20 -1.07
CA MET A 96 8.84 5.12 -0.27
C MET A 96 7.39 5.47 0.11
N GLY A 97 7.20 6.69 0.61
CA GLY A 97 5.88 7.17 1.00
C GLY A 97 4.95 7.41 -0.19
N LEU A 98 5.48 7.93 -1.31
CA LEU A 98 4.72 8.07 -2.56
C LEU A 98 4.23 6.72 -3.09
N ALA A 99 5.06 5.67 -3.01
CA ALA A 99 4.70 4.32 -3.45
C ALA A 99 3.58 3.73 -2.60
N VAL A 100 3.67 3.80 -1.26
CA VAL A 100 2.61 3.27 -0.38
C VAL A 100 1.33 4.11 -0.43
N ALA A 101 1.42 5.43 -0.63
CA ALA A 101 0.26 6.28 -0.89
C ALA A 101 -0.42 5.93 -2.21
N GLY A 102 0.37 5.65 -3.26
CA GLY A 102 -0.13 5.17 -4.54
C GLY A 102 -0.81 3.82 -4.43
N LEU A 103 -0.20 2.87 -3.72
CA LEU A 103 -0.79 1.56 -3.43
C LEU A 103 -2.14 1.69 -2.71
N MET A 104 -2.21 2.53 -1.67
CA MET A 104 -3.44 2.81 -0.93
C MET A 104 -4.51 3.47 -1.80
N LEU A 105 -4.15 4.46 -2.63
CA LEU A 105 -5.08 5.13 -3.53
C LEU A 105 -5.63 4.15 -4.57
N THR A 106 -4.76 3.31 -5.15
CA THR A 106 -5.16 2.27 -6.09
C THR A 106 -6.12 1.28 -5.43
N ASN A 107 -5.82 0.84 -4.21
CA ASN A 107 -6.71 -0.08 -3.49
C ASN A 107 -8.09 0.56 -3.27
N ALA A 108 -8.14 1.82 -2.83
CA ALA A 108 -9.40 2.54 -2.71
C ALA A 108 -10.19 2.60 -4.04
N ALA A 109 -9.49 2.89 -5.13
CA ALA A 109 -10.11 2.95 -6.45
C ALA A 109 -10.68 1.60 -6.90
N VAL A 110 -10.03 0.47 -6.53
CA VAL A 110 -10.53 -0.87 -6.83
C VAL A 110 -11.80 -1.17 -6.05
N HIS A 111 -11.84 -0.95 -4.73
CA HIS A 111 -13.07 -1.16 -3.94
C HIS A 111 -14.23 -0.29 -4.43
N ILE A 112 -13.97 0.99 -4.72
CA ILE A 112 -14.96 1.92 -5.25
C ILE A 112 -15.43 1.47 -6.64
N GLY A 113 -14.50 1.09 -7.52
CA GLY A 113 -14.79 0.60 -8.87
C GLY A 113 -15.64 -0.67 -8.84
N LEU A 114 -15.28 -1.64 -8.01
CA LEU A 114 -16.08 -2.85 -7.78
C LEU A 114 -17.46 -2.50 -7.25
N ALA A 115 -17.59 -1.59 -6.28
CA ALA A 115 -18.90 -1.18 -5.79
C ALA A 115 -19.80 -0.59 -6.89
N PHE A 116 -19.23 0.20 -7.80
CA PHE A 116 -19.98 0.72 -8.95
C PHE A 116 -20.34 -0.35 -9.98
N MET A 117 -19.40 -1.25 -10.31
CA MET A 117 -19.60 -2.31 -11.29
C MET A 117 -20.65 -3.34 -10.81
N MET A 118 -20.54 -3.72 -9.54
CA MET A 118 -21.37 -4.74 -8.89
C MET A 118 -22.67 -4.17 -8.33
N ARG A 119 -22.73 -2.84 -8.14
CA ARG A 119 -23.84 -2.11 -7.50
C ARG A 119 -24.16 -2.60 -6.09
N GLU A 120 -23.12 -2.96 -5.35
CA GLU A 120 -23.23 -3.48 -4.00
C GLU A 120 -22.04 -3.06 -3.15
N TYR A 121 -22.17 -3.24 -1.83
CA TYR A 121 -21.05 -3.12 -0.92
C TYR A 121 -20.10 -4.30 -1.08
N ASN A 122 -18.80 -4.03 -1.04
CA ASN A 122 -17.77 -5.04 -0.90
C ASN A 122 -16.95 -4.76 0.38
N PRO A 123 -16.49 -5.80 1.09
CA PRO A 123 -15.67 -5.62 2.30
C PRO A 123 -14.44 -4.76 2.00
N GLY A 124 -14.25 -3.70 2.78
CA GLY A 124 -13.18 -2.69 2.55
C GLY A 124 -13.67 -1.38 1.93
N LEU A 125 -14.89 -1.32 1.37
CA LEU A 125 -15.42 -0.12 0.74
C LEU A 125 -15.59 1.06 1.71
N ALA A 126 -15.97 0.80 2.97
CA ALA A 126 -16.25 1.89 3.91
C ALA A 126 -14.95 2.64 4.26
N THR A 127 -13.91 1.92 4.63
CA THR A 127 -12.59 2.48 4.89
C THR A 127 -11.89 2.96 3.62
N ALA A 128 -12.17 2.36 2.45
CA ALA A 128 -11.68 2.88 1.17
C ALA A 128 -12.15 4.33 0.93
N LEU A 129 -13.45 4.59 1.14
CA LEU A 129 -14.04 5.92 0.98
C LEU A 129 -13.64 6.89 2.09
N LEU A 130 -13.70 6.46 3.35
CA LEU A 130 -13.56 7.34 4.51
C LEU A 130 -12.09 7.58 4.91
N LEU A 131 -11.20 6.64 4.61
CA LEU A 131 -9.81 6.68 5.06
C LEU A 131 -8.83 6.68 3.88
N PHE A 132 -8.85 5.65 3.02
CA PHE A 132 -7.80 5.48 2.01
C PHE A 132 -7.79 6.61 0.99
N LEU A 133 -8.95 6.93 0.41
CA LEU A 133 -9.06 8.00 -0.58
C LEU A 133 -8.60 9.36 -0.02
N PRO A 134 -9.15 9.89 1.09
CA PRO A 134 -8.74 11.19 1.59
C PRO A 134 -7.29 11.23 2.08
N LEU A 135 -6.80 10.17 2.73
CA LEU A 135 -5.45 10.17 3.30
C LEU A 135 -4.36 9.99 2.24
N SER A 136 -4.60 9.18 1.21
CA SER A 136 -3.65 9.03 0.10
C SER A 136 -3.54 10.32 -0.71
N LEU A 137 -4.66 10.99 -1.04
CA LEU A 137 -4.65 12.31 -1.68
C LEU A 137 -3.95 13.36 -0.82
N ARG A 138 -4.23 13.38 0.50
CA ARG A 138 -3.55 14.28 1.43
C ARG A 138 -2.04 14.03 1.48
N TYR A 139 -1.60 12.77 1.43
CA TYR A 139 -0.18 12.43 1.39
C TYR A 139 0.50 13.05 0.16
N PHE A 140 -0.10 12.93 -1.04
CA PHE A 140 0.46 13.53 -2.26
C PHE A 140 0.56 15.06 -2.15
N ILE A 141 -0.47 15.72 -1.61
CA ILE A 141 -0.47 17.17 -1.38
C ILE A 141 0.65 17.57 -0.41
N VAL A 142 0.78 16.87 0.72
CA VAL A 142 1.83 17.14 1.72
C VAL A 142 3.22 16.91 1.11
N SER A 143 3.40 15.82 0.35
CA SER A 143 4.66 15.50 -0.32
C SER A 143 5.09 16.58 -1.30
N ASN A 144 4.17 17.03 -2.18
CA ASN A 144 4.44 18.09 -3.14
C ASN A 144 4.75 19.44 -2.46
N ASN A 145 4.14 19.73 -1.32
CA ASN A 145 4.34 21.01 -0.62
C ASN A 145 5.56 21.04 0.30
N LYS A 146 6.03 19.87 0.76
CA LYS A 146 7.08 19.78 1.80
C LYS A 146 8.40 19.18 1.29
N THR A 147 8.41 18.64 0.08
CA THR A 147 9.60 18.06 -0.57
C THR A 147 9.78 18.59 -1.99
N ASP A 148 10.91 18.28 -2.62
CA ASP A 148 11.16 18.57 -4.04
C ASP A 148 10.48 17.55 -4.98
N ALA A 149 9.68 16.62 -4.44
CA ALA A 149 8.94 15.66 -5.24
C ALA A 149 7.79 16.37 -5.97
N SER A 150 7.90 16.46 -7.29
CA SER A 150 6.87 17.07 -8.13
C SER A 150 5.62 16.20 -8.23
N TRP A 151 4.54 16.76 -8.76
CA TRP A 151 3.37 15.99 -9.19
C TRP A 151 3.70 14.83 -10.15
N GLY A 152 4.79 14.93 -10.93
CA GLY A 152 5.29 13.81 -11.74
C GLY A 152 5.72 12.62 -10.87
N ALA A 153 6.29 12.86 -9.70
CA ALA A 153 6.63 11.81 -8.75
C ALA A 153 5.38 11.16 -8.12
N ALA A 154 4.31 11.93 -7.89
CA ALA A 154 3.02 11.40 -7.47
C ALA A 154 2.43 10.45 -8.52
N LEU A 155 2.47 10.81 -9.82
CA LEU A 155 2.01 9.94 -10.91
C LEU A 155 2.78 8.61 -10.95
N ILE A 156 4.10 8.64 -10.73
CA ILE A 156 4.91 7.42 -10.67
C ILE A 156 4.54 6.57 -9.43
N GLY A 157 4.27 7.18 -8.28
CA GLY A 157 3.75 6.47 -7.10
C GLY A 157 2.41 5.79 -7.37
N ILE A 158 1.49 6.48 -8.06
CA ILE A 158 0.20 5.93 -8.49
C ILE A 158 0.41 4.78 -9.49
N ALA A 159 1.30 4.95 -10.48
CA ALA A 159 1.63 3.89 -11.42
C ALA A 159 2.19 2.64 -10.73
N PHE A 160 3.03 2.83 -9.70
CA PHE A 160 3.50 1.73 -8.86
C PHE A 160 2.34 1.00 -8.19
N GLY A 161 1.42 1.74 -7.55
CA GLY A 161 0.21 1.17 -6.94
C GLY A 161 -0.64 0.37 -7.93
N LEU A 162 -0.88 0.93 -9.12
CA LEU A 162 -1.63 0.28 -10.20
C LEU A 162 -0.98 -1.03 -10.64
N VAL A 163 0.33 -1.02 -10.90
CA VAL A 163 1.07 -2.22 -11.33
C VAL A 163 1.07 -3.28 -10.25
N THR A 164 1.34 -2.91 -9.00
CA THR A 164 1.31 -3.83 -7.87
C THR A 164 -0.06 -4.45 -7.67
N HIS A 165 -1.13 -3.65 -7.74
CA HIS A 165 -2.49 -4.13 -7.57
C HIS A 165 -2.95 -5.00 -8.75
N ALA A 166 -2.53 -4.67 -9.98
CA ALA A 166 -2.81 -5.51 -11.15
C ALA A 166 -2.13 -6.88 -11.07
N ALA A 167 -0.95 -6.96 -10.43
CA ALA A 167 -0.25 -8.22 -10.17
C ALA A 167 -0.82 -9.01 -8.97
N LEU A 168 -1.67 -8.37 -8.14
CA LEU A 168 -2.15 -8.95 -6.89
C LEU A 168 -2.90 -10.27 -7.05
N PRO A 169 -3.81 -10.48 -8.02
CA PRO A 169 -4.50 -11.76 -8.17
C PRO A 169 -3.52 -12.93 -8.34
N ALA A 170 -2.57 -12.83 -9.27
CA ALA A 170 -1.54 -13.85 -9.46
C ALA A 170 -0.67 -14.04 -8.21
N LEU A 171 -0.35 -12.94 -7.51
CA LEU A 171 0.43 -12.99 -6.28
C LEU A 171 -0.32 -13.71 -5.15
N THR A 172 -1.65 -13.56 -5.04
CA THR A 172 -2.44 -14.26 -4.01
C THR A 172 -2.37 -15.77 -4.19
N VAL A 173 -2.52 -16.24 -5.44
CA VAL A 173 -2.38 -17.67 -5.77
C VAL A 173 -0.96 -18.13 -5.44
N ARG A 174 0.07 -17.40 -5.88
CA ARG A 174 1.45 -17.79 -5.62
C ARG A 174 1.74 -17.84 -4.12
N LEU A 175 1.31 -16.85 -3.34
CA LEU A 175 1.56 -16.77 -1.90
C LEU A 175 0.64 -17.68 -1.08
N SER A 176 -0.30 -18.40 -1.70
CA SER A 176 -1.13 -19.39 -1.01
C SER A 176 -0.39 -20.71 -0.72
N GLU A 177 0.71 -20.99 -1.44
CA GLU A 177 1.46 -22.24 -1.31
C GLU A 177 2.11 -22.39 0.09
N PRO A 178 2.06 -23.57 0.73
CA PRO A 178 2.61 -23.74 2.07
C PRO A 178 4.12 -23.47 2.15
N ALA A 179 4.87 -23.94 1.16
CA ALA A 179 6.32 -23.83 1.12
C ALA A 179 6.78 -22.51 0.48
N TRP A 180 7.81 -21.90 1.06
CA TRP A 180 8.51 -20.77 0.46
C TRP A 180 9.31 -21.21 -0.76
N THR A 181 9.22 -20.47 -1.85
CA THR A 181 10.08 -20.62 -3.02
C THR A 181 10.98 -19.39 -3.18
N ALA A 182 12.12 -19.57 -3.85
CA ALA A 182 13.02 -18.45 -4.15
C ALA A 182 12.31 -17.36 -4.95
N GLU A 183 11.42 -17.73 -5.88
CA GLU A 183 10.62 -16.80 -6.67
C GLU A 183 9.71 -15.92 -5.80
N MET A 184 9.00 -16.49 -4.81
CA MET A 184 8.17 -15.71 -3.89
C MET A 184 8.99 -14.69 -3.11
N VAL A 185 10.15 -15.11 -2.60
CA VAL A 185 11.06 -14.23 -1.87
C VAL A 185 11.54 -13.11 -2.78
N LEU A 186 11.95 -13.42 -4.01
CA LEU A 186 12.38 -12.42 -4.98
C LEU A 186 11.27 -11.43 -5.34
N LEU A 187 10.03 -11.90 -5.52
CA LEU A 187 8.88 -11.03 -5.80
C LEU A 187 8.60 -10.07 -4.64
N LEU A 188 8.58 -10.58 -3.40
CA LEU A 188 8.37 -9.74 -2.21
C LEU A 188 9.50 -8.75 -2.01
N VAL A 189 10.76 -9.19 -2.16
CA VAL A 189 11.93 -8.30 -2.06
C VAL A 189 11.89 -7.23 -3.14
N ALA A 190 11.55 -7.59 -4.38
CA ALA A 190 11.40 -6.64 -5.48
C ALA A 190 10.31 -5.61 -5.16
N LEU A 191 9.14 -6.06 -4.70
CA LEU A 191 8.03 -5.19 -4.30
C LEU A 191 8.42 -4.22 -3.18
N ILE A 192 9.08 -4.73 -2.14
CA ILE A 192 9.45 -3.96 -0.95
C ILE A 192 10.56 -2.96 -1.26
N LEU A 193 11.55 -3.35 -2.06
CA LEU A 193 12.76 -2.54 -2.31
C LEU A 193 12.69 -1.69 -3.59
N SER A 194 11.77 -1.95 -4.52
CA SER A 194 11.68 -1.15 -5.75
C SER A 194 11.51 0.35 -5.51
N PRO A 195 10.78 0.84 -4.49
CA PRO A 195 10.71 2.28 -4.26
C PRO A 195 12.01 2.85 -3.68
N VAL A 196 12.82 2.04 -2.97
CA VAL A 196 14.17 2.41 -2.55
C VAL A 196 15.07 2.58 -3.77
N VAL A 197 15.04 1.60 -4.69
CA VAL A 197 15.81 1.65 -5.94
C VAL A 197 15.39 2.85 -6.78
N GLY A 198 14.09 3.10 -6.94
CA GLY A 198 13.54 4.27 -7.62
C GLY A 198 14.05 5.58 -7.02
N ASN A 199 14.10 5.68 -5.69
CA ASN A 199 14.66 6.83 -5.00
C ASN A 199 16.15 7.04 -5.31
N LEU A 200 16.93 5.96 -5.33
CA LEU A 200 18.37 6.02 -5.62
C LEU A 200 18.62 6.47 -7.07
N LEU A 201 17.87 5.90 -8.03
CA LEU A 201 17.96 6.28 -9.44
C LEU A 201 17.60 7.75 -9.64
N TYR A 202 16.52 8.22 -9.02
CA TYR A 202 16.12 9.63 -9.07
C TYR A 202 17.25 10.56 -8.59
N ARG A 203 17.87 10.23 -7.44
CA ARG A 203 19.00 11.01 -6.91
C ARG A 203 20.22 11.00 -7.82
N LEU A 204 20.51 9.87 -8.46
CA LEU A 204 21.63 9.77 -9.40
C LEU A 204 21.40 10.61 -10.66
N MET A 205 20.16 10.67 -11.16
CA MET A 205 19.79 11.51 -12.30
C MET A 205 19.81 13.00 -11.94
N ALA A 206 19.26 13.37 -10.79
CA ALA A 206 19.20 14.75 -10.33
C ALA A 206 20.59 15.35 -10.04
N ARG A 207 21.60 14.54 -9.69
CA ARG A 207 22.99 14.98 -9.51
C ARG A 207 23.74 15.24 -10.82
N LYS A 208 23.21 14.76 -11.96
CA LYS A 208 23.83 14.90 -13.28
C LYS A 208 23.24 16.05 -14.11
N ALA A 209 22.16 16.68 -13.63
CA ALA A 209 21.53 17.86 -14.20
C ALA A 209 22.09 19.12 -13.50
#